data_AF-A0A535XJT1-F1
#
_entry.id   AF-A0A535XJT1-F1
#
_cell.length_a   1.000
_cell.length_b   1.000
_cell.length_c   1.000
_cell.angle_alpha   90.00
_cell.angle_beta   90.00
_cell.angle_gamma   90.00
#
_symmetry.space_group_name_H-M   'P 1'
#
loop_
_entity.id
_entity.type
_entity.pdbx_description
1 polymer ?
#
loop_
_entity_poly.entity_id
_entity_poly.type
_entity_poly.pdbx_seq_one_letter_code
_entity_poly.pdbx_strand_id
1 'polypeptide(L)'
;MVFDGTWALTAPGVAHEDAVTDFFSRAVHTVTAAGKQFVQHRYAGALARSYFVGCSDGGREGLVEATRYPEDFEGYIVGDPFFDVPGQILAGRAARALVDAPDSYLPPALLTLVDNAVYANCDAVDGVRDALIQNPGACSFSPQSLLCSGGNTADCLTQSQVDTLSAWFAAATDAQGRVVSLGFPVSDLYNNGAAGNNLFRRTEAAGPPHDIHAAAPWGEATSAQPAGWAFYDQSFKYLVFLDPHVDNNHQSAVDRRGVVHHAALAQLEARTAAGRGDDPQQLAPFLAADRKLLLYHGYSDGFITPFRMFQFY
;
A
#
# COMPACT_ATOMS: atom_id res chain seq x y z
N MET A 1 13.11 2.24 -6.99
CA MET A 1 12.47 0.95 -7.28
C MET A 1 11.85 1.08 -8.66
N VAL A 2 11.97 0.08 -9.53
CA VAL A 2 11.32 0.11 -10.85
C VAL A 2 10.10 -0.78 -10.75
N PHE A 3 8.92 -0.20 -10.95
CA PHE A 3 7.69 -0.99 -11.12
C PHE A 3 7.49 -1.21 -12.61
N ASP A 4 7.38 -2.47 -13.02
CA ASP A 4 7.15 -2.88 -14.39
C ASP A 4 6.11 -4.00 -14.37
N GLY A 5 4.91 -3.72 -14.90
CA GLY A 5 3.82 -4.68 -14.96
C GLY A 5 3.82 -5.55 -16.22
N THR A 6 4.72 -5.30 -17.19
CA THR A 6 4.65 -5.92 -18.52
C THR A 6 4.74 -7.44 -18.50
N TRP A 7 5.36 -8.03 -17.48
CA TRP A 7 5.45 -9.49 -17.28
C TRP A 7 4.09 -10.18 -17.12
N ALA A 8 3.06 -9.43 -16.68
CA ALA A 8 1.73 -9.96 -16.40
C ALA A 8 0.89 -10.19 -17.66
N LEU A 9 1.36 -9.77 -18.84
CA LEU A 9 0.68 -9.94 -20.11
C LEU A 9 1.54 -10.73 -21.10
N THR A 10 0.89 -11.55 -21.93
CA THR A 10 1.52 -12.11 -23.15
C THR A 10 1.20 -11.28 -24.39
N ALA A 11 0.07 -10.58 -24.38
CA ALA A 11 -0.36 -9.59 -25.36
C ALA A 11 -1.38 -8.63 -24.71
N PRO A 12 -1.67 -7.45 -25.28
CA PRO A 12 -2.76 -6.60 -24.81
C PRO A 12 -4.08 -7.39 -24.72
N GLY A 13 -4.74 -7.32 -23.56
CA GLY A 13 -5.97 -8.05 -23.24
C GLY A 13 -5.77 -9.52 -22.84
N VAL A 14 -4.54 -10.05 -22.86
CA VAL A 14 -4.25 -11.46 -22.60
C VAL A 14 -3.25 -11.60 -21.45
N ALA A 15 -3.75 -12.03 -20.29
CA ALA A 15 -2.94 -12.27 -19.11
C ALA A 15 -1.92 -13.39 -19.34
N HIS A 16 -0.75 -13.24 -18.74
CA HIS A 16 0.25 -14.29 -18.61
C HIS A 16 -0.09 -15.14 -17.38
N GLU A 17 -1.09 -16.01 -17.54
CA GLU A 17 -1.74 -16.75 -16.44
C GLU A 17 -0.75 -17.45 -15.51
N ASP A 18 0.29 -18.09 -16.05
CA ASP A 18 1.31 -18.75 -15.24
C ASP A 18 2.11 -17.77 -14.39
N ALA A 19 2.60 -16.67 -14.97
CA ALA A 19 3.35 -15.67 -14.22
C ALA A 19 2.49 -14.97 -13.16
N VAL A 20 1.22 -14.69 -13.48
CA VAL A 20 0.27 -14.10 -12.52
C VAL A 20 -0.04 -15.08 -11.37
N THR A 21 -0.20 -16.37 -11.69
CA THR A 21 -0.41 -17.43 -10.68
C THR A 21 0.83 -17.63 -9.81
N ASP A 22 2.02 -17.58 -10.40
CA ASP A 22 3.29 -17.66 -9.68
C ASP A 22 3.43 -16.51 -8.71
N PHE A 23 3.23 -15.28 -9.17
CA PHE A 23 3.29 -14.08 -8.34
C PHE A 23 2.30 -14.12 -7.17
N PHE A 24 1.05 -14.51 -7.43
CA PHE A 24 0.02 -14.42 -6.40
C PHE A 24 0.02 -15.57 -5.40
N SER A 25 0.36 -16.81 -5.80
CA SER A 25 0.23 -17.95 -4.87
C SER A 25 1.17 -19.12 -5.09
N ARG A 26 1.67 -19.37 -6.31
CA ARG A 26 2.33 -20.66 -6.61
C ARG A 26 3.84 -20.65 -6.41
N ALA A 27 4.50 -19.50 -6.51
CA ALA A 27 5.96 -19.44 -6.50
C ALA A 27 6.55 -19.88 -5.14
N VAL A 28 6.00 -19.37 -4.03
CA VAL A 28 6.49 -19.67 -2.68
C VAL A 28 6.39 -21.15 -2.38
N HIS A 29 5.20 -21.75 -2.51
CA HIS A 29 5.00 -23.19 -2.39
C HIS A 29 5.99 -24.02 -3.21
N THR A 30 6.13 -23.72 -4.51
CA THR A 30 7.00 -24.47 -5.43
C THR A 30 8.46 -24.44 -4.98
N VAL A 31 8.97 -23.26 -4.60
CA VAL A 31 10.34 -23.10 -4.11
C VAL A 31 10.52 -23.78 -2.75
N THR A 32 9.53 -23.69 -1.87
CA THR A 32 9.54 -24.35 -0.56
C THR A 32 9.63 -25.86 -0.70
N ALA A 33 8.80 -26.48 -1.55
CA ALA A 33 8.81 -27.91 -1.80
C ALA A 33 10.18 -28.39 -2.32
N ALA A 34 10.74 -27.69 -3.31
CA ALA A 34 12.07 -28.00 -3.85
C ALA A 34 13.19 -27.81 -2.82
N GLY A 35 13.12 -26.74 -2.03
CA GLY A 35 14.10 -26.44 -0.97
C GLY A 35 14.11 -27.51 0.12
N LYS A 36 12.93 -27.97 0.56
CA LYS A 36 12.80 -29.06 1.53
C LYS A 36 13.40 -30.37 1.01
N GLN A 37 13.14 -30.72 -0.25
CA GLN A 37 13.75 -31.90 -0.89
C GLN A 37 15.28 -31.79 -0.92
N PHE A 38 15.82 -30.64 -1.34
CA PHE A 38 17.26 -30.39 -1.36
C PHE A 38 17.89 -30.56 0.03
N VAL A 39 17.30 -29.95 1.07
CA VAL A 39 17.79 -30.04 2.45
C VAL A 39 17.81 -31.49 2.94
N GLN A 40 16.72 -32.24 2.73
CA GLN A 40 16.62 -33.64 3.13
C GLN A 40 17.70 -34.50 2.46
N HIS A 41 17.91 -34.33 1.15
CA HIS A 41 18.94 -35.07 0.41
C HIS A 41 20.36 -34.67 0.81
N ARG A 42 20.64 -33.37 0.97
CA ARG A 42 22.00 -32.86 1.20
C ARG A 42 22.51 -33.13 2.61
N TYR A 43 21.62 -33.09 3.61
CA TYR A 43 22.00 -33.20 5.02
C TYR A 43 21.62 -34.54 5.64
N ALA A 44 20.97 -35.44 4.90
CA ALA A 44 20.63 -36.81 5.31
C ALA A 44 19.89 -36.88 6.68
N GLY A 45 19.07 -35.86 6.97
CA GLY A 45 18.34 -35.72 8.22
C GLY A 45 16.91 -35.24 7.98
N ALA A 46 16.01 -35.56 8.92
CA ALA A 46 14.65 -35.06 8.89
C ALA A 46 14.65 -33.54 9.14
N LEU A 47 13.83 -32.80 8.39
CA LEU A 47 13.61 -31.38 8.64
C LEU A 47 12.91 -31.23 9.99
N ALA A 48 13.62 -30.68 10.98
CA ALA A 48 13.09 -30.56 12.34
C ALA A 48 11.98 -29.51 12.42
N ARG A 49 12.19 -28.35 11.77
CA ARG A 49 11.23 -27.25 11.68
C ARG A 49 11.35 -26.48 10.37
N SER A 50 10.30 -25.76 9.99
CA SER A 50 10.23 -24.88 8.81
C SER A 50 9.61 -23.52 9.17
N TYR A 51 10.22 -22.43 8.71
CA TYR A 51 9.80 -21.06 9.00
C TYR A 51 9.74 -20.18 7.76
N PHE A 52 8.75 -19.30 7.71
CA PHE A 52 8.62 -18.23 6.72
C PHE A 52 8.83 -16.87 7.39
N VAL A 53 9.57 -15.98 6.73
CA VAL A 53 9.74 -14.58 7.15
C VAL A 53 9.58 -13.70 5.92
N GLY A 54 8.61 -12.78 5.94
CA GLY A 54 8.35 -11.88 4.83
C GLY A 54 7.75 -10.55 5.29
N CYS A 55 7.98 -9.49 4.51
CA CYS A 55 7.46 -8.16 4.79
C CYS A 55 6.91 -7.54 3.49
N SER A 56 5.89 -6.67 3.56
CA SER A 56 5.26 -6.04 2.39
C SER A 56 4.60 -7.09 1.48
N ASP A 57 5.02 -7.21 0.22
CA ASP A 57 4.55 -8.29 -0.65
C ASP A 57 4.94 -9.67 -0.10
N GLY A 58 6.11 -9.80 0.54
CA GLY A 58 6.47 -11.03 1.26
C GLY A 58 5.55 -11.31 2.45
N GLY A 59 4.92 -10.28 3.03
CA GLY A 59 3.91 -10.48 4.06
C GLY A 59 2.59 -10.99 3.48
N ARG A 60 2.20 -10.50 2.30
CA ARG A 60 1.09 -11.06 1.50
C ARG A 60 1.35 -12.52 1.17
N GLU A 61 2.52 -12.82 0.60
CA GLU A 61 2.97 -14.18 0.29
C GLU A 61 2.86 -15.09 1.50
N GLY A 62 3.34 -14.66 2.67
CA GLY A 62 3.26 -15.44 3.91
C GLY A 62 1.82 -15.75 4.34
N LEU A 63 0.90 -14.78 4.24
CA LEU A 63 -0.51 -15.02 4.57
C LEU A 63 -1.21 -15.90 3.52
N VAL A 64 -0.93 -15.71 2.24
CA VAL A 64 -1.45 -16.56 1.16
C VAL A 64 -0.92 -18.00 1.29
N GLU A 65 0.35 -18.17 1.62
CA GLU A 65 0.95 -19.48 1.86
C GLU A 65 0.32 -20.16 3.08
N ALA A 66 0.14 -19.43 4.19
CA ALA A 66 -0.49 -19.97 5.40
C ALA A 66 -1.95 -20.40 5.18
N THR A 67 -2.70 -19.73 4.29
CA THR A 67 -4.08 -20.11 3.96
C THR A 67 -4.15 -21.24 2.93
N ARG A 68 -3.32 -21.20 1.88
CA ARG A 68 -3.40 -22.14 0.74
C ARG A 68 -2.58 -23.41 0.95
N TYR A 69 -1.41 -23.29 1.57
CA TYR A 69 -0.47 -24.38 1.79
C TYR A 69 -0.09 -24.55 3.27
N PRO A 70 -1.08 -24.84 4.14
CA PRO A 70 -0.95 -25.46 5.44
C PRO A 70 0.45 -25.74 5.91
N GLU A 71 0.89 -26.87 5.36
CA GLU A 71 2.04 -27.72 5.54
C GLU A 71 3.40 -27.13 5.24
N ASP A 72 3.47 -25.99 4.57
CA ASP A 72 4.74 -25.48 4.09
C ASP A 72 5.61 -24.92 5.20
N PHE A 73 5.03 -24.26 6.20
CA PHE A 73 5.78 -23.79 7.36
C PHE A 73 5.03 -24.00 8.67
N GLU A 74 5.77 -24.16 9.76
CA GLU A 74 5.21 -24.29 11.11
C GLU A 74 5.16 -22.95 11.84
N GLY A 75 5.98 -21.98 11.41
CA GLY A 75 6.04 -20.64 11.97
C GLY A 75 6.18 -19.58 10.88
N TYR A 76 5.38 -18.52 10.99
CA TYR A 76 5.38 -17.39 10.06
C TYR A 76 5.66 -16.11 10.83
N ILE A 77 6.57 -15.28 10.32
CA ILE A 77 6.78 -13.91 10.76
C ILE A 77 6.45 -13.00 9.58
N VAL A 78 5.32 -12.30 9.66
CA VAL A 78 4.75 -11.52 8.57
C VAL A 78 4.69 -10.05 8.97
N GLY A 79 5.38 -9.22 8.21
CA GLY A 79 5.49 -7.78 8.40
C GLY A 79 4.75 -6.97 7.36
N ASP A 80 4.15 -5.85 7.78
CA ASP A 80 3.54 -4.83 6.92
C ASP A 80 2.78 -5.43 5.70
N PRO A 81 1.92 -6.44 5.87
CA PRO A 81 1.54 -7.30 4.75
C PRO A 81 0.64 -6.58 3.73
N PHE A 82 0.91 -6.75 2.43
CA PHE A 82 0.04 -6.25 1.35
C PHE A 82 -1.08 -7.26 1.00
N PHE A 83 -1.80 -7.73 2.03
CA PHE A 83 -2.69 -8.89 1.92
C PHE A 83 -4.10 -8.58 1.43
N ASP A 84 -4.52 -7.31 1.53
CA ASP A 84 -5.72 -6.75 0.92
C ASP A 84 -5.33 -6.03 -0.38
N VAL A 85 -5.15 -6.82 -1.45
CA VAL A 85 -4.70 -6.29 -2.74
C VAL A 85 -5.62 -5.19 -3.28
N PRO A 86 -6.97 -5.27 -3.16
CA PRO A 86 -7.86 -4.15 -3.49
C PRO A 86 -7.51 -2.82 -2.81
N GLY A 87 -6.90 -2.86 -1.61
CA GLY A 87 -6.43 -1.70 -0.87
C GLY A 87 -5.47 -0.79 -1.64
N GLN A 88 -4.80 -1.26 -2.70
CA GLN A 88 -3.88 -0.47 -3.54
C GLN A 88 -4.53 0.76 -4.20
N ILE A 89 -5.86 0.80 -4.28
CA ILE A 89 -6.60 1.98 -4.73
C ILE A 89 -6.19 3.23 -3.93
N LEU A 90 -5.85 3.07 -2.64
CA LEU A 90 -5.40 4.17 -1.80
C LEU A 90 -4.10 4.80 -2.31
N ALA A 91 -3.11 3.98 -2.71
CA ALA A 91 -1.85 4.49 -3.26
C ALA A 91 -2.09 5.31 -4.53
N GLY A 92 -2.98 4.83 -5.41
CA GLY A 92 -3.39 5.57 -6.60
C GLY A 92 -4.11 6.87 -6.31
N ARG A 93 -5.04 6.85 -5.36
CA ARG A 93 -5.74 8.07 -4.90
C ARG A 93 -4.75 9.09 -4.33
N ALA A 94 -3.84 8.65 -3.48
CA ALA A 94 -2.88 9.51 -2.81
C ALA A 94 -1.93 10.18 -3.82
N ALA A 95 -1.37 9.42 -4.74
CA ALA A 95 -0.51 9.97 -5.78
C ALA A 95 -1.28 10.93 -6.72
N ARG A 96 -2.50 10.56 -7.14
CA ARG A 96 -3.33 11.44 -7.99
C ARG A 96 -3.71 12.75 -7.34
N ALA A 97 -3.88 12.76 -6.02
CA ALA A 97 -4.18 13.97 -5.28
C ALA A 97 -3.06 15.03 -5.39
N LEU A 98 -1.83 14.67 -5.78
CA LEU A 98 -0.73 15.61 -6.05
C LEU A 98 -0.85 16.34 -7.39
N VAL A 99 -1.71 15.86 -8.30
CA VAL A 99 -1.91 16.39 -9.65
C VAL A 99 -3.35 16.88 -9.89
N ASP A 100 -4.17 16.96 -8.84
CA ASP A 100 -5.57 17.35 -8.97
C ASP A 100 -5.76 18.84 -9.33
N ALA A 101 -4.83 19.69 -8.90
CA ALA A 101 -4.74 21.11 -9.22
C ALA A 101 -3.27 21.57 -9.36
N PRO A 102 -2.99 22.72 -10.02
CA PRO A 102 -1.63 23.22 -10.22
C PRO A 102 -0.80 23.41 -8.95
N ASP A 103 -1.45 23.68 -7.82
CA ASP A 103 -0.83 23.90 -6.51
C ASP A 103 -1.02 22.72 -5.53
N SER A 104 -1.59 21.59 -5.98
CA SER A 104 -1.78 20.38 -5.16
C SER A 104 -0.48 19.71 -4.71
N TYR A 105 0.61 19.88 -5.45
CA TYR A 105 1.89 19.28 -5.08
C TYR A 105 2.33 19.77 -3.70
N LEU A 106 2.77 18.84 -2.85
CA LEU A 106 3.31 19.11 -1.51
C LEU A 106 4.84 19.12 -1.57
N PRO A 107 5.50 20.29 -1.56
CA PRO A 107 6.95 20.34 -1.53
C PRO A 107 7.48 19.81 -0.19
N PRO A 108 8.65 19.16 -0.16
CA PRO A 108 9.25 18.65 1.08
C PRO A 108 9.33 19.68 2.22
N ALA A 109 9.55 20.95 1.89
CA ALA A 109 9.62 22.03 2.87
C ALA A 109 8.31 22.22 3.65
N LEU A 110 7.14 22.04 3.01
CA LEU A 110 5.84 22.14 3.68
C LEU A 110 5.56 20.94 4.58
N LEU A 111 6.18 19.79 4.35
CA LEU A 111 5.91 18.60 5.16
C LEU A 111 6.48 18.71 6.57
N THR A 112 7.53 19.51 6.77
CA THR A 112 8.01 19.81 8.13
C THR A 112 6.97 20.60 8.93
N LEU A 113 6.24 21.52 8.27
CA LEU A 113 5.11 22.21 8.90
C LEU A 113 3.99 21.23 9.26
N VAL A 114 3.68 20.28 8.37
CA VAL A 114 2.65 19.26 8.61
C VAL A 114 3.04 18.34 9.76
N ASP A 115 4.26 17.80 9.77
CA ASP A 115 4.75 16.91 10.84
C ASP A 115 4.70 17.61 12.21
N ASN A 116 5.14 18.87 12.29
CA ASN A 116 5.05 19.64 13.53
C ASN A 116 3.61 19.78 14.04
N ALA A 117 2.66 19.99 13.13
CA ALA A 117 1.25 20.06 13.47
C ALA A 117 0.67 18.70 13.88
N VAL A 118 1.10 17.61 13.24
CA VAL A 118 0.75 16.24 13.62
C VAL A 118 1.25 15.95 15.05
N TYR A 119 2.53 16.15 15.35
CA TYR A 119 3.07 15.92 16.70
C TYR A 119 2.35 16.77 17.75
N ALA A 120 2.08 18.04 17.47
CA ALA A 120 1.37 18.92 18.40
C ALA A 120 -0.04 18.42 18.77
N ASN A 121 -0.70 17.68 17.87
CA ASN A 121 -2.03 17.13 18.08
C ASN A 121 -2.02 15.68 18.56
N CYS A 122 -0.96 14.91 18.30
CA CYS A 122 -1.04 13.45 18.31
C CYS A 122 0.02 12.73 19.14
N ASP A 123 1.18 13.36 19.43
CA ASP A 123 2.26 12.76 20.24
C ASP A 123 1.76 12.42 21.64
N ALA A 124 1.23 13.42 22.37
CA ALA A 124 0.76 13.25 23.75
C ALA A 124 -0.49 12.39 23.92
N VAL A 125 -1.10 11.87 22.84
CA VAL A 125 -2.40 11.16 22.90
C VAL A 125 -2.27 9.80 23.58
N ASP A 126 -1.10 9.16 23.51
CA ASP A 126 -0.80 7.92 24.22
C ASP A 126 -0.38 8.13 25.68
N GLY A 127 -0.24 9.39 26.12
CA GLY A 127 0.16 9.78 27.47
C GLY A 127 1.65 10.12 27.63
N VAL A 128 2.46 10.01 26.58
CA VAL A 128 3.89 10.35 26.57
C VAL A 128 4.18 11.40 25.49
N ARG A 129 5.20 12.24 25.70
CA ARG A 129 5.70 13.17 24.67
C ARG A 129 7.12 12.77 24.31
N ASP A 130 7.25 11.95 23.28
CA ASP A 130 8.54 11.39 22.84
C ASP A 130 8.74 11.48 21.32
N ALA A 131 7.87 12.23 20.64
CA ALA A 131 7.82 12.37 19.18
C ALA A 131 7.56 11.04 18.47
N LEU A 132 6.72 10.18 19.06
CA LEU A 132 6.21 8.97 18.45
C LEU A 132 4.69 8.97 18.47
N ILE A 133 4.06 8.67 17.33
CA ILE A 133 2.60 8.53 17.25
C ILE A 133 2.24 7.05 17.49
N GLN A 134 2.07 6.62 18.74
CA GLN A 134 1.73 5.22 19.06
C GLN A 134 0.25 4.90 18.90
N ASN A 135 -0.61 5.91 18.73
CA ASN A 135 -2.04 5.71 18.48
C ASN A 135 -2.56 6.66 17.38
N PRO A 136 -2.22 6.40 16.10
CA PRO A 136 -2.65 7.25 14.99
C PRO A 136 -4.18 7.28 14.82
N GLY A 137 -4.92 6.29 15.34
CA GLY A 137 -6.39 6.28 15.31
C GLY A 137 -7.06 7.26 16.29
N ALA A 138 -6.33 7.74 17.30
CA ALA A 138 -6.81 8.74 18.26
C ALA A 138 -6.29 10.16 17.95
N CYS A 139 -5.49 10.31 16.91
CA CYS A 139 -4.93 11.57 16.44
C CYS A 139 -6.05 12.50 15.94
N SER A 140 -6.17 13.70 16.52
CA SER A 140 -7.20 14.70 16.13
C SER A 140 -6.72 15.69 15.08
N PHE A 141 -5.52 15.52 14.53
CA PHE A 141 -4.99 16.41 13.50
C PHE A 141 -5.92 16.45 12.29
N SER A 142 -6.15 17.67 11.78
CA SER A 142 -6.89 17.90 10.54
C SER A 142 -6.04 18.80 9.64
N PRO A 143 -5.85 18.45 8.35
CA PRO A 143 -5.15 19.31 7.39
C PRO A 143 -5.72 20.73 7.31
N GLN A 144 -7.03 20.88 7.54
CA GLN A 144 -7.73 22.16 7.54
C GLN A 144 -7.15 23.16 8.55
N SER A 145 -6.56 22.67 9.65
CA SER A 145 -5.93 23.52 10.68
C SER A 145 -4.72 24.32 10.15
N LEU A 146 -4.16 23.92 9.01
CA LEU A 146 -3.04 24.58 8.35
C LEU A 146 -3.47 25.43 7.15
N LEU A 147 -4.76 25.59 6.87
CA LEU A 147 -5.22 26.39 5.72
C LEU A 147 -4.75 27.85 5.86
N CYS A 148 -4.18 28.39 4.78
CA CYS A 148 -3.77 29.78 4.73
C CYS A 148 -4.93 30.76 5.03
N SER A 149 -4.64 31.76 5.86
CA SER A 149 -5.57 32.85 6.18
C SER A 149 -4.89 34.21 5.98
N GLY A 150 -5.65 35.18 5.46
CA GLY A 150 -5.05 36.40 4.92
C GLY A 150 -4.09 36.09 3.76
N GLY A 151 -3.40 37.09 3.22
CA GLY A 151 -2.44 36.89 2.12
C GLY A 151 -1.15 36.15 2.50
N ASN A 152 -1.12 35.40 3.61
CA ASN A 152 0.04 34.62 4.04
C ASN A 152 0.10 33.29 3.26
N THR A 153 1.28 32.90 2.82
CA THR A 153 1.54 31.64 2.09
C THR A 153 2.82 30.92 2.57
N ALA A 154 3.54 31.47 3.56
CA ALA A 154 4.84 30.96 3.97
C ALA A 154 4.75 29.80 4.98
N ASP A 155 3.76 29.84 5.88
CA ASP A 155 3.62 28.93 7.03
C ASP A 155 2.24 28.26 7.08
N CYS A 156 1.68 27.95 5.92
CA CYS A 156 0.34 27.39 5.77
C CYS A 156 0.21 26.65 4.43
N LEU A 157 -0.90 25.97 4.24
CA LEU A 157 -1.23 25.19 3.05
C LEU A 157 -2.30 25.90 2.23
N THR A 158 -2.21 25.81 0.91
CA THR A 158 -3.32 26.19 0.02
C THR A 158 -4.49 25.21 0.18
N GLN A 159 -5.68 25.58 -0.28
CA GLN A 159 -6.82 24.67 -0.23
C GLN A 159 -6.54 23.36 -0.97
N SER A 160 -5.89 23.42 -2.13
CA SER A 160 -5.55 22.22 -2.91
C SER A 160 -4.55 21.32 -2.19
N GLN A 161 -3.60 21.87 -1.42
CA GLN A 161 -2.68 21.08 -0.58
C GLN A 161 -3.38 20.46 0.64
N VAL A 162 -4.32 21.18 1.24
CA VAL A 162 -5.20 20.64 2.31
C VAL A 162 -6.03 19.48 1.78
N ASP A 163 -6.58 19.61 0.57
CA ASP A 163 -7.36 18.56 -0.08
C ASP A 163 -6.49 17.34 -0.41
N THR A 164 -5.24 17.55 -0.85
CA THR A 164 -4.26 16.47 -1.08
C THR A 164 -4.00 15.66 0.19
N LEU A 165 -3.66 16.32 1.32
CA LEU A 165 -3.47 15.62 2.60
C LEU A 165 -4.75 14.92 3.07
N SER A 166 -5.90 15.56 2.90
CA SER A 166 -7.19 14.96 3.26
C SER A 166 -7.48 13.70 2.46
N ALA A 167 -7.12 13.66 1.17
CA ALA A 167 -7.27 12.47 0.32
C ALA A 167 -6.40 11.29 0.78
N TRP A 168 -5.24 11.56 1.40
CA TRP A 168 -4.35 10.52 1.94
C TRP A 168 -4.95 9.86 3.18
N PHE A 169 -5.54 10.65 4.08
CA PHE A 169 -6.08 10.17 5.35
C PHE A 169 -7.52 9.66 5.26
N ALA A 170 -8.26 10.03 4.21
CA ALA A 170 -9.63 9.60 4.01
C ALA A 170 -9.70 8.17 3.47
N ALA A 171 -10.65 7.39 3.97
CA ALA A 171 -11.03 6.12 3.39
C ALA A 171 -11.54 6.29 1.94
N ALA A 172 -11.29 5.30 1.10
CA ALA A 172 -11.95 5.14 -0.18
C ALA A 172 -13.22 4.28 0.03
N THR A 173 -14.34 4.66 -0.58
CA THR A 173 -15.62 3.97 -0.44
C THR A 173 -16.17 3.55 -1.79
N ASP A 174 -17.12 2.63 -1.82
CA ASP A 174 -17.94 2.42 -3.01
C ASP A 174 -19.07 3.47 -3.11
N ALA A 175 -19.89 3.35 -4.16
CA ALA A 175 -21.03 4.25 -4.39
C ALA A 175 -22.15 4.13 -3.34
N GLN A 176 -22.12 3.09 -2.50
CA GLN A 176 -23.05 2.88 -1.39
C GLN A 176 -22.47 3.39 -0.06
N GLY A 177 -21.26 3.94 -0.06
CA GLY A 177 -20.56 4.42 1.13
C GLY A 177 -19.91 3.33 1.97
N ARG A 178 -19.81 2.09 1.46
CA ARG A 178 -19.07 1.02 2.14
C ARG A 178 -17.57 1.25 1.94
N VAL A 179 -16.79 1.11 3.00
CA VAL A 179 -15.33 1.27 2.95
C VAL A 179 -14.72 0.17 2.09
N VAL A 180 -13.93 0.57 1.09
CA VAL A 180 -13.12 -0.31 0.23
C VAL A 180 -11.68 -0.36 0.74
N SER A 181 -11.12 0.79 1.10
CA SER A 181 -9.78 0.90 1.68
C SER A 181 -9.77 2.01 2.73
N LEU A 182 -9.09 1.77 3.84
CA LEU A 182 -8.88 2.80 4.87
C LEU A 182 -7.81 3.79 4.42
N GLY A 183 -7.83 5.01 4.95
CA GLY A 183 -6.80 6.00 4.66
C GLY A 183 -5.44 5.60 5.25
N PHE A 184 -4.40 6.35 4.88
CA PHE A 184 -3.11 6.28 5.55
C PHE A 184 -3.22 6.82 6.98
N PRO A 185 -2.38 6.32 7.90
CA PRO A 185 -2.35 6.84 9.25
C PRO A 185 -1.85 8.28 9.24
N VAL A 186 -2.42 9.11 10.11
CA VAL A 186 -1.83 10.41 10.44
C VAL A 186 -0.66 10.14 11.38
N SER A 187 0.53 10.04 10.81
CA SER A 187 1.79 9.80 11.50
C SER A 187 2.92 10.46 10.72
N ASP A 188 4.17 10.34 11.18
CA ASP A 188 5.41 10.85 10.56
C ASP A 188 5.38 10.86 9.02
N LEU A 189 5.01 11.99 8.39
CA LEU A 189 4.82 12.07 6.95
C LEU A 189 6.13 12.26 6.21
N TYR A 190 7.08 12.97 6.83
CA TYR A 190 8.36 13.34 6.20
C TYR A 190 9.58 13.11 7.08
N ASN A 191 9.46 13.34 8.39
CA ASN A 191 10.46 13.15 9.45
C ASN A 191 11.92 13.25 8.94
N ASN A 192 12.41 14.48 8.75
CA ASN A 192 13.71 14.82 8.16
C ASN A 192 14.94 14.34 8.97
N GLY A 193 14.74 13.55 10.03
CA GLY A 193 15.81 13.06 10.92
C GLY A 193 15.66 11.61 11.38
N ALA A 194 14.50 10.97 11.22
CA ALA A 194 14.34 9.57 11.61
C ALA A 194 14.91 8.59 10.58
N ALA A 195 15.54 7.54 11.09
CA ALA A 195 15.83 6.35 10.32
C ALA A 195 14.51 5.62 10.03
N GLY A 196 13.92 5.83 8.86
CA GLY A 196 12.65 5.19 8.50
C GLY A 196 12.10 5.59 7.13
N ASN A 197 11.18 4.76 6.63
CA ASN A 197 10.42 4.98 5.41
C ASN A 197 9.07 5.62 5.78
N ASN A 198 8.89 6.92 5.54
CA ASN A 198 7.61 7.60 5.73
C ASN A 198 6.83 7.73 4.42
N LEU A 199 5.54 8.10 4.53
CA LEU A 199 4.59 8.30 3.42
C LEU A 199 5.19 9.11 2.28
N PHE A 200 5.72 10.30 2.56
CA PHE A 200 6.22 11.11 1.48
C PHE A 200 7.50 10.55 0.87
N ARG A 201 8.49 10.18 1.69
CA ARG A 201 9.82 9.76 1.22
C ARG A 201 9.78 8.46 0.42
N ARG A 202 8.90 7.52 0.80
CA ARG A 202 8.79 6.22 0.12
C ARG A 202 7.90 6.30 -1.11
N THR A 203 6.80 7.05 -1.03
CA THR A 203 5.71 6.91 -1.98
C THR A 203 5.64 8.08 -2.96
N GLU A 204 5.98 9.31 -2.53
CA GLU A 204 5.66 10.55 -3.26
C GLU A 204 6.85 11.46 -3.61
N ALA A 205 8.08 11.09 -3.23
CA ALA A 205 9.28 11.94 -3.32
C ALA A 205 9.89 12.14 -4.73
N ALA A 206 9.12 11.98 -5.81
CA ALA A 206 9.62 12.07 -7.19
C ALA A 206 9.82 13.50 -7.73
N GLY A 207 9.56 14.53 -6.89
CA GLY A 207 9.54 15.93 -7.32
C GLY A 207 8.18 16.35 -7.90
N PRO A 208 8.03 17.64 -8.28
CA PRO A 208 6.79 18.14 -8.85
C PRO A 208 6.47 17.46 -10.19
N PRO A 209 5.18 17.26 -10.52
CA PRO A 209 4.77 16.75 -11.82
C PRO A 209 5.24 17.69 -12.95
N HIS A 210 5.54 17.12 -14.12
CA HIS A 210 5.89 17.86 -15.34
C HIS A 210 4.66 18.48 -16.00
N ASP A 211 3.55 17.72 -16.07
CA ASP A 211 2.27 18.16 -16.61
C ASP A 211 1.13 17.39 -15.92
N ILE A 212 0.33 18.09 -15.11
CA ILE A 212 -0.78 17.49 -14.37
C ILE A 212 -1.90 16.95 -15.27
N HIS A 213 -1.96 17.39 -16.54
CA HIS A 213 -2.95 16.97 -17.52
C HIS A 213 -2.45 15.85 -18.45
N ALA A 214 -1.21 15.41 -18.31
CA ALA A 214 -0.69 14.28 -19.08
C ALA A 214 -1.19 12.94 -18.51
N ALA A 215 -1.24 11.91 -19.35
CA ALA A 215 -1.53 10.53 -18.90
C ALA A 215 -0.48 10.02 -17.90
N ALA A 216 0.77 10.48 -18.04
CA ALA A 216 1.88 10.21 -17.13
C ALA A 216 2.44 11.54 -16.57
N PRO A 217 1.91 12.07 -15.46
CA PRO A 217 2.24 13.42 -15.00
C PRO A 217 3.71 13.66 -14.64
N TRP A 218 4.44 12.60 -14.27
CA TRP A 218 5.88 12.62 -13.97
C TRP A 218 6.74 12.02 -15.10
N GLY A 219 6.17 11.84 -16.29
CA GLY A 219 6.81 11.18 -17.42
C GLY A 219 6.68 9.65 -17.40
N GLU A 220 7.07 9.00 -18.49
CA GLU A 220 6.85 7.55 -18.73
C GLU A 220 7.81 6.63 -17.97
N ALA A 221 8.96 7.15 -17.53
CA ALA A 221 9.96 6.34 -16.83
C ALA A 221 9.51 6.08 -15.39
N THR A 222 9.13 4.83 -15.07
CA THR A 222 8.65 4.47 -13.71
C THR A 222 9.68 4.70 -12.61
N SER A 223 10.98 4.75 -12.94
CA SER A 223 12.05 5.12 -12.02
C SER A 223 12.07 6.61 -11.62
N ALA A 224 11.39 7.46 -12.39
CA ALA A 224 11.27 8.90 -12.16
C ALA A 224 9.89 9.32 -11.60
N GLN A 225 8.97 8.36 -11.44
CA GLN A 225 7.63 8.58 -10.92
C GLN A 225 7.58 8.36 -9.39
N PRO A 226 6.58 8.93 -8.69
CA PRO A 226 6.23 8.50 -7.34
C PRO A 226 6.03 6.99 -7.29
N ALA A 227 6.53 6.32 -6.26
CA ALA A 227 6.37 4.88 -6.12
C ALA A 227 4.90 4.47 -6.01
N GLY A 228 4.06 5.27 -5.34
CA GLY A 228 2.62 5.03 -5.24
C GLY A 228 1.94 5.13 -6.60
N TRP A 229 2.28 6.16 -7.38
CA TRP A 229 1.81 6.32 -8.76
C TRP A 229 2.25 5.15 -9.64
N ALA A 230 3.55 4.85 -9.66
CA ALA A 230 4.11 3.81 -10.53
C ALA A 230 3.51 2.44 -10.21
N PHE A 231 3.36 2.10 -8.92
CA PHE A 231 2.72 0.87 -8.49
C PHE A 231 1.24 0.81 -8.93
N TYR A 232 0.47 1.86 -8.65
CA TYR A 232 -0.93 1.92 -9.05
C TYR A 232 -1.09 1.84 -10.57
N ASP A 233 -0.36 2.64 -11.33
CA ASP A 233 -0.47 2.70 -12.79
C ASP A 233 -0.12 1.37 -13.44
N GLN A 234 1.01 0.75 -13.05
CA GLN A 234 1.44 -0.52 -13.60
C GLN A 234 0.49 -1.66 -13.20
N SER A 235 0.07 -1.73 -11.93
CA SER A 235 -0.88 -2.77 -11.49
C SER A 235 -2.22 -2.65 -12.23
N PHE A 236 -2.76 -1.44 -12.40
CA PHE A 236 -4.05 -1.29 -13.09
C PHE A 236 -3.97 -1.54 -14.59
N LYS A 237 -2.90 -1.10 -15.27
CA LYS A 237 -2.69 -1.42 -16.70
C LYS A 237 -2.55 -2.92 -16.92
N TYR A 238 -1.67 -3.58 -16.18
CA TYR A 238 -1.21 -4.92 -16.56
C TYR A 238 -1.85 -6.07 -15.78
N LEU A 239 -2.35 -5.85 -14.56
CA LEU A 239 -3.01 -6.90 -13.76
C LEU A 239 -4.53 -6.74 -13.74
N VAL A 240 -5.06 -5.52 -13.69
CA VAL A 240 -6.51 -5.27 -13.54
C VAL A 240 -7.22 -5.18 -14.89
N PHE A 241 -6.86 -4.17 -15.70
CA PHE A 241 -7.53 -3.90 -16.97
C PHE A 241 -6.94 -4.69 -18.13
N LEU A 242 -5.72 -5.21 -17.98
CA LEU A 242 -4.96 -5.92 -19.00
C LEU A 242 -4.75 -5.10 -20.28
N ASP A 243 -4.67 -3.78 -20.15
CA ASP A 243 -4.50 -2.84 -21.26
C ASP A 243 -3.37 -1.85 -20.93
N PRO A 244 -2.23 -1.92 -21.63
CA PRO A 244 -1.08 -1.03 -21.41
C PRO A 244 -1.38 0.44 -21.75
N HIS A 245 -2.48 0.73 -22.46
CA HIS A 245 -2.85 2.06 -22.91
C HIS A 245 -3.84 2.78 -22.00
N VAL A 246 -4.26 2.16 -20.89
CA VAL A 246 -5.15 2.82 -19.92
C VAL A 246 -4.50 4.09 -19.39
N ASP A 247 -5.26 5.18 -19.42
CA ASP A 247 -4.88 6.44 -18.84
C ASP A 247 -5.40 6.50 -17.39
N ASN A 248 -4.59 6.04 -16.45
CA ASN A 248 -4.97 6.00 -15.05
C ASN A 248 -5.09 7.39 -14.39
N ASN A 249 -4.62 8.47 -15.03
CA ASN A 249 -4.80 9.82 -14.53
C ASN A 249 -6.25 10.30 -14.76
N HIS A 250 -6.77 10.04 -15.97
CA HIS A 250 -8.10 10.47 -16.39
C HIS A 250 -9.19 9.40 -16.23
N GLN A 251 -8.82 8.11 -16.23
CA GLN A 251 -9.72 6.95 -16.18
C GLN A 251 -9.50 6.09 -14.92
N SER A 252 -9.10 6.71 -13.82
CA SER A 252 -8.83 6.02 -12.56
C SER A 252 -10.01 5.20 -12.06
N ALA A 253 -9.71 4.08 -11.38
CA ALA A 253 -10.69 3.27 -10.68
C ALA A 253 -11.36 3.98 -9.49
N VAL A 254 -10.78 5.09 -9.02
CA VAL A 254 -11.28 5.88 -7.89
C VAL A 254 -11.42 7.35 -8.30
N ASP A 255 -12.56 7.96 -8.01
CA ASP A 255 -12.78 9.38 -8.27
C ASP A 255 -12.05 10.26 -7.23
N ARG A 256 -11.99 11.58 -7.49
CA ARG A 256 -11.31 12.54 -6.60
C ARG A 256 -11.93 12.64 -5.20
N ARG A 257 -13.18 12.21 -5.03
CA ARG A 257 -13.88 12.17 -3.74
C ARG A 257 -13.57 10.88 -2.97
N GLY A 258 -12.85 9.95 -3.57
CA GLY A 258 -12.55 8.64 -2.98
C GLY A 258 -13.60 7.58 -3.27
N VAL A 259 -14.50 7.80 -4.23
CA VAL A 259 -15.51 6.81 -4.62
C VAL A 259 -14.93 5.87 -5.68
N VAL A 260 -14.86 4.59 -5.36
CA VAL A 260 -14.38 3.52 -6.23
C VAL A 260 -15.48 3.10 -7.20
N HIS A 261 -15.16 3.09 -8.49
CA HIS A 261 -16.08 2.64 -9.53
C HIS A 261 -16.36 1.13 -9.40
N HIS A 262 -17.64 0.76 -9.31
CA HIS A 262 -18.06 -0.64 -9.10
C HIS A 262 -17.45 -1.63 -10.11
N ALA A 263 -17.42 -1.28 -11.39
CA ALA A 263 -16.85 -2.15 -12.43
C ALA A 263 -15.33 -2.36 -12.24
N ALA A 264 -14.60 -1.30 -11.88
CA ALA A 264 -13.18 -1.37 -11.63
C ALA A 264 -12.86 -2.16 -10.35
N LEU A 265 -13.66 -1.98 -9.28
CA LEU A 265 -13.54 -2.76 -8.05
C LEU A 265 -13.76 -4.25 -8.32
N ALA A 266 -14.84 -4.60 -9.03
CA ALA A 266 -15.13 -6.00 -9.35
C ALA A 266 -14.01 -6.65 -10.19
N GLN A 267 -13.43 -5.90 -11.14
CA GLN A 267 -12.29 -6.38 -11.92
C GLN A 267 -11.04 -6.56 -11.06
N LEU A 268 -10.74 -5.59 -10.19
CA LEU A 268 -9.61 -5.67 -9.26
C LEU A 268 -9.75 -6.91 -8.38
N GLU A 269 -10.88 -7.07 -7.70
CA GLU A 269 -11.15 -8.23 -6.85
C GLU A 269 -11.02 -9.55 -7.60
N ALA A 270 -11.57 -9.65 -8.82
CA ALA A 270 -11.51 -10.86 -9.62
C ALA A 270 -10.08 -11.19 -10.07
N ARG A 271 -9.31 -10.19 -10.50
CA ARG A 271 -7.95 -10.38 -11.04
C ARG A 271 -6.91 -10.65 -9.97
N THR A 272 -7.14 -10.18 -8.75
CA THR A 272 -6.17 -10.31 -7.65
C THR A 272 -6.60 -11.30 -6.58
N ALA A 273 -7.72 -12.01 -6.77
CA ALA A 273 -8.27 -12.96 -5.79
C ALA A 273 -7.26 -14.01 -5.31
N ALA A 274 -6.36 -14.47 -6.19
CA ALA A 274 -5.35 -15.46 -5.86
C ALA A 274 -4.36 -14.98 -4.79
N GLY A 275 -4.06 -13.67 -4.78
CA GLY A 275 -3.08 -13.04 -3.89
C GLY A 275 -3.67 -12.49 -2.60
N ARG A 276 -4.96 -12.69 -2.36
CA ARG A 276 -5.64 -12.21 -1.16
C ARG A 276 -5.33 -13.11 0.04
N GLY A 277 -4.89 -12.49 1.12
CA GLY A 277 -4.67 -13.11 2.43
C GLY A 277 -5.47 -12.42 3.53
N ASP A 278 -6.57 -11.76 3.18
CA ASP A 278 -7.33 -10.83 4.04
C ASP A 278 -8.58 -11.41 4.70
N ASP A 279 -8.79 -12.71 4.55
CA ASP A 279 -9.84 -13.45 5.24
C ASP A 279 -9.23 -14.32 6.34
N PRO A 280 -9.31 -13.89 7.62
CA PRO A 280 -8.74 -14.66 8.73
C PRO A 280 -9.43 -16.02 8.92
N GLN A 281 -10.65 -16.24 8.39
CA GLN A 281 -11.32 -17.54 8.48
C GLN A 281 -10.57 -18.61 7.67
N GLN A 282 -9.85 -18.22 6.62
CA GLN A 282 -9.05 -19.15 5.80
C GLN A 282 -7.81 -19.68 6.52
N LEU A 283 -7.43 -19.07 7.67
CA LEU A 283 -6.37 -19.59 8.52
C LEU A 283 -6.82 -20.73 9.45
N ALA A 284 -8.10 -21.13 9.43
CA ALA A 284 -8.58 -22.19 10.30
C ALA A 284 -7.78 -23.52 10.20
N PRO A 285 -7.41 -24.04 9.01
CA PRO A 285 -6.58 -25.24 8.91
C PRO A 285 -5.17 -25.05 9.47
N PHE A 286 -4.59 -23.86 9.27
CA PHE A 286 -3.28 -23.49 9.80
C PHE A 286 -3.28 -23.50 11.34
N LEU A 287 -4.29 -22.87 11.95
CA LEU A 287 -4.46 -22.82 13.40
C LEU A 287 -4.77 -24.21 14.00
N ALA A 288 -5.59 -25.01 13.33
CA ALA A 288 -5.93 -26.37 13.76
C ALA A 288 -4.70 -27.31 13.80
N ALA A 289 -3.66 -27.00 13.03
CA ALA A 289 -2.40 -27.71 13.00
C ALA A 289 -1.36 -27.20 14.03
N ASP A 290 -1.78 -26.36 14.99
CA ASP A 290 -0.92 -25.77 16.03
C ASP A 290 0.26 -24.91 15.51
N ARG A 291 0.15 -24.39 14.28
CA ARG A 291 1.15 -23.52 13.66
C ARG A 291 1.10 -22.11 14.23
N LYS A 292 2.20 -21.37 14.14
CA LYS A 292 2.36 -20.05 14.80
C LYS A 292 2.53 -18.93 13.78
N LEU A 293 1.76 -17.87 13.95
CA LEU A 293 1.82 -16.66 13.12
C LEU A 293 2.13 -15.46 14.02
N LEU A 294 3.22 -14.76 13.71
CA LEU A 294 3.56 -13.46 14.27
C LEU A 294 3.32 -12.40 13.20
N LEU A 295 2.45 -11.44 13.49
CA LEU A 295 2.18 -10.28 12.64
C LEU A 295 2.81 -9.02 13.25
N TYR A 296 3.36 -8.16 12.40
CA TYR A 296 3.75 -6.79 12.79
C TYR A 296 3.42 -5.80 11.68
N HIS A 297 3.15 -4.54 12.04
CA HIS A 297 2.95 -3.45 11.09
C HIS A 297 3.44 -2.13 11.70
N GLY A 298 4.19 -1.33 10.94
CA GLY A 298 4.59 0.02 11.35
C GLY A 298 3.44 1.03 11.27
N TYR A 299 3.19 1.79 12.35
CA TYR A 299 2.14 2.82 12.37
C TYR A 299 2.38 4.03 11.46
N SER A 300 3.62 4.20 10.98
CA SER A 300 3.97 5.22 9.99
C SER A 300 4.19 4.63 8.59
N ASP A 301 3.70 3.41 8.31
CA ASP A 301 3.81 2.85 6.98
C ASP A 301 2.97 3.67 5.99
N GLY A 302 3.68 4.28 5.06
CA GLY A 302 3.13 5.15 4.05
C GLY A 302 2.92 4.49 2.68
N PHE A 303 2.99 3.17 2.61
CA PHE A 303 2.64 2.42 1.40
C PHE A 303 1.45 1.50 1.66
N ILE A 304 1.40 0.88 2.83
CA ILE A 304 0.34 -0.04 3.23
C ILE A 304 -0.23 0.44 4.56
N THR A 305 -1.53 0.76 4.58
CA THR A 305 -2.16 1.25 5.81
C THR A 305 -2.15 0.17 6.90
N PRO A 306 -1.66 0.46 8.12
CA PRO A 306 -1.67 -0.48 9.23
C PRO A 306 -3.09 -0.78 9.73
N PHE A 307 -4.05 0.10 9.42
CA PHE A 307 -5.43 -0.06 9.90
C PHE A 307 -6.10 -1.33 9.36
N ARG A 308 -5.66 -1.85 8.20
CA ARG A 308 -6.18 -3.11 7.66
C ARG A 308 -5.75 -4.31 8.51
N MET A 309 -4.56 -4.26 9.10
CA MET A 309 -4.07 -5.30 10.02
C MET A 309 -4.95 -5.37 11.28
N PHE A 310 -5.41 -4.24 11.82
CA PHE A 310 -6.35 -4.22 12.95
C PHE A 310 -7.73 -4.81 12.63
N GLN A 311 -8.20 -4.70 11.38
CA GLN A 311 -9.46 -5.34 10.96
C GLN A 311 -9.31 -6.84 10.73
N PHE A 312 -8.10 -7.28 10.39
CA PHE A 312 -7.78 -8.68 10.15
C PHE A 312 -7.62 -9.48 11.44
N TYR A 313 -7.03 -8.87 12.47
CA TYR A 313 -6.82 -9.46 13.80
C TYR A 313 -8.12 -9.57 14.61
#